data_AF-A0A6J0JA97-F1
#
_entry.id   AF-A0A6J0JA97-F1
#
_cell.length_a   1.000
_cell.length_b   1.000
_cell.length_c   1.000
_cell.angle_alpha   90.00
_cell.angle_beta   90.00
_cell.angle_gamma   90.00
#
_symmetry.space_group_name_H-M   'P 1'
#
loop_
_entity.id
_entity.type
_entity.pdbx_description
1 polymer ?
#
loop_
_entity_poly.entity_id
_entity_poly.type
_entity_poly.pdbx_seq_one_letter_code
_entity_poly.pdbx_strand_id
1 'polypeptide(L)'
;MKLNRGSVPAAARAPLLARGRPRQRHGHGSEAAGSEAAFCLQNVTITDDSKDDYQCEEVSADDEFSLQEEEEEEEDLSKALQAIQEQAEDAEILTSQSVLTSEKSVCEVPEAMDDFFCNFLVRLGMSRTLNCFQTEWYELTERGVLTVKDAGLVPTVYTHNQQLQAENMSLKKDLENYKLATKDLK
;
A
#
# COMPACT_ATOMS: atom_id res chain seq x y z
N MET A 1 -25.39 -70.08 49.18
CA MET A 1 -26.62 -69.34 49.58
C MET A 1 -26.18 -67.95 50.01
N LYS A 2 -26.58 -66.81 49.45
CA LYS A 2 -27.56 -66.41 48.43
C LYS A 2 -26.94 -65.24 47.65
N LEU A 3 -27.12 -65.27 46.33
CA LEU A 3 -26.92 -64.16 45.42
C LEU A 3 -27.89 -63.03 45.79
N ASN A 4 -27.46 -61.77 45.72
CA ASN A 4 -28.41 -60.69 45.47
C ASN A 4 -27.89 -59.74 44.40
N ARG A 5 -28.66 -59.66 43.32
CA ARG A 5 -28.49 -58.86 42.11
C ARG A 5 -29.32 -57.59 42.29
N GLY A 6 -28.69 -56.42 42.29
CA GLY A 6 -29.37 -55.15 41.97
C GLY A 6 -28.90 -54.74 40.58
N SER A 7 -29.59 -55.14 39.52
CA SER A 7 -30.74 -54.46 38.91
C SER A 7 -30.35 -53.12 38.29
N VAL A 8 -29.87 -53.21 37.04
CA VAL A 8 -29.78 -52.13 36.06
C VAL A 8 -31.19 -51.79 35.57
N PRO A 9 -31.59 -50.51 35.42
CA PRO A 9 -32.76 -50.19 34.61
C PRO A 9 -32.35 -50.04 33.14
N ALA A 10 -32.85 -50.96 32.32
CA ALA A 10 -32.93 -50.84 30.87
C ALA A 10 -34.35 -50.39 30.49
N ALA A 11 -34.49 -49.18 29.94
CA ALA A 11 -35.67 -48.68 29.22
C ALA A 11 -35.28 -47.32 28.62
N ALA A 12 -35.56 -46.94 27.38
CA ALA A 12 -36.13 -47.59 26.21
C ALA A 12 -35.68 -46.77 25.00
N ARG A 13 -35.29 -47.44 23.91
CA ARG A 13 -35.09 -46.81 22.59
C ARG A 13 -36.46 -46.45 22.02
N ALA A 14 -36.64 -45.21 21.61
CA ALA A 14 -37.75 -44.80 20.75
C ALA A 14 -37.18 -44.38 19.38
N PRO A 15 -37.53 -45.05 18.28
CA PRO A 15 -37.54 -44.41 16.96
C PRO A 15 -38.92 -43.77 16.74
N LEU A 16 -39.04 -42.81 15.82
CA LEU A 16 -40.09 -42.75 14.78
C LEU A 16 -40.11 -41.37 14.07
N LEU A 17 -39.78 -41.46 12.78
CA LEU A 17 -40.46 -40.85 11.63
C LEU A 17 -40.46 -39.32 11.46
N ALA A 18 -39.65 -38.94 10.48
CA ALA A 18 -39.84 -37.82 9.56
C ALA A 18 -41.29 -37.62 9.10
N ARG A 19 -41.72 -36.35 9.12
CA ARG A 19 -42.77 -35.82 8.24
C ARG A 19 -42.38 -34.43 7.79
N GLY A 20 -42.02 -34.32 6.52
CA GLY A 20 -41.80 -33.04 5.84
C GLY A 20 -43.09 -32.30 5.53
N ARG A 21 -42.95 -30.99 5.27
CA ARG A 21 -43.81 -30.25 4.35
C ARG A 21 -42.97 -29.20 3.60
N PRO A 22 -43.27 -28.96 2.31
CA PRO A 22 -42.46 -28.15 1.40
C PRO A 22 -42.87 -26.67 1.46
N ARG A 23 -41.94 -25.75 1.19
CA ARG A 23 -42.26 -24.37 0.83
C ARG A 23 -41.94 -24.14 -0.64
N GLN A 24 -42.94 -23.60 -1.34
CA GLN A 24 -43.00 -23.39 -2.79
C GLN A 24 -41.91 -22.47 -3.33
N ARG A 25 -41.55 -22.75 -4.59
CA ARG A 25 -40.73 -21.93 -5.49
C ARG A 25 -41.44 -20.62 -5.83
N HIS A 26 -40.66 -19.55 -5.93
CA HIS A 26 -40.82 -18.54 -6.99
C HIS A 26 -39.45 -18.22 -7.55
N GLY A 27 -39.32 -18.29 -8.87
CA GLY A 27 -38.16 -17.81 -9.60
C GLY A 27 -38.42 -16.42 -10.18
N HIS A 28 -37.35 -15.62 -10.29
CA HIS A 28 -37.14 -14.55 -11.27
C HIS A 28 -35.64 -14.22 -11.20
N GLY A 29 -34.88 -14.37 -12.30
CA GLY A 29 -34.67 -13.28 -13.27
C GLY A 29 -33.60 -12.33 -12.70
N SER A 30 -32.32 -12.55 -12.99
CA SER A 30 -31.56 -11.78 -14.00
C SER A 30 -31.86 -10.28 -13.94
N GLU A 31 -30.93 -9.49 -13.39
CA GLU A 31 -30.34 -8.37 -14.13
C GLU A 31 -29.21 -7.74 -13.32
N ALA A 32 -28.03 -7.71 -13.92
CA ALA A 32 -26.94 -6.84 -13.53
C ALA A 32 -27.38 -5.39 -13.81
N ALA A 33 -27.79 -4.67 -12.78
CA ALA A 33 -28.01 -3.23 -12.88
C ALA A 33 -26.65 -2.52 -12.80
N GLY A 34 -25.96 -2.46 -13.95
CA GLY A 34 -24.93 -1.45 -14.17
C GLY A 34 -25.59 -0.08 -14.10
N SER A 35 -25.26 0.70 -13.07
CA SER A 35 -25.75 2.06 -12.93
C SER A 35 -24.97 2.96 -13.89
N GLU A 36 -25.39 2.99 -15.16
CA GLU A 36 -24.86 3.89 -16.18
C GLU A 36 -25.44 5.29 -15.92
N ALA A 37 -24.66 6.16 -15.28
CA ALA A 37 -25.02 7.55 -15.09
C ALA A 37 -24.94 8.27 -16.45
N ALA A 38 -26.09 8.67 -16.99
CA ALA A 38 -26.17 9.48 -18.20
C ALA A 38 -25.60 10.88 -17.92
N PHE A 39 -24.47 11.22 -18.56
CA PHE A 39 -23.93 12.58 -18.56
C PHE A 39 -24.56 13.39 -19.70
N CYS A 40 -25.09 14.56 -19.40
CA CYS A 40 -25.53 15.52 -20.41
C CYS A 40 -24.40 16.53 -20.66
N LEU A 41 -23.89 16.59 -21.89
CA LEU A 41 -22.98 17.63 -22.34
C LEU A 41 -23.79 18.80 -22.92
N GLN A 42 -23.51 20.01 -22.45
CA GLN A 42 -24.12 21.23 -22.96
C GLN A 42 -23.27 21.77 -24.12
N ASN A 43 -23.86 21.79 -25.32
CA ASN A 43 -23.19 22.35 -26.50
C ASN A 43 -23.29 23.89 -26.45
N VAL A 44 -22.16 24.58 -26.32
CA VAL A 44 -22.06 26.03 -26.44
C VAL A 44 -21.46 26.37 -27.80
N THR A 45 -22.22 27.05 -28.64
CA THR A 45 -21.73 27.65 -29.90
C THR A 45 -21.21 29.05 -29.61
N ILE A 46 -19.91 29.25 -29.79
CA ILE A 46 -19.29 30.58 -29.75
C ILE A 46 -19.63 31.26 -31.09
N THR A 47 -20.43 32.32 -31.05
CA THR A 47 -20.66 33.16 -32.23
C THR A 47 -19.50 34.12 -32.36
N ASP A 48 -18.73 33.96 -33.43
CA ASP A 48 -17.65 34.86 -33.84
C ASP A 48 -18.27 36.13 -34.46
N ASP A 49 -18.56 37.12 -33.62
CA ASP A 49 -18.90 38.48 -34.07
C ASP A 49 -17.82 39.44 -33.57
N SER A 50 -16.57 39.18 -33.99
CA SER A 50 -15.49 40.15 -33.88
C SER A 50 -15.26 40.78 -35.25
N LYS A 51 -15.83 41.97 -35.46
CA LYS A 51 -15.64 42.75 -36.68
C LYS A 51 -14.25 43.38 -36.65
N ASP A 52 -13.30 42.69 -37.26
CA ASP A 52 -11.89 43.03 -37.25
C ASP A 52 -11.54 44.02 -38.37
N ASP A 53 -11.77 45.31 -38.15
CA ASP A 53 -11.41 46.39 -39.09
C ASP A 53 -9.97 46.92 -38.83
N TYR A 54 -8.99 46.05 -38.60
CA TYR A 54 -7.60 46.48 -38.50
C TYR A 54 -7.02 46.72 -39.91
N GLN A 55 -6.86 47.98 -40.29
CA GLN A 55 -6.01 48.35 -41.43
C GLN A 55 -4.55 48.27 -41.00
N CYS A 56 -3.81 47.35 -41.59
CA CYS A 56 -2.36 47.31 -41.44
C CYS A 56 -1.75 48.51 -42.17
N GLU A 57 -1.01 49.35 -41.45
CA GLU A 57 -0.13 50.33 -42.06
C GLU A 57 1.09 49.61 -42.64
N GLU A 58 1.35 49.81 -43.93
CA GLU A 58 2.55 49.29 -44.59
C GLU A 58 3.75 50.10 -44.13
N VAL A 59 4.60 49.48 -43.32
CA VAL A 59 5.87 50.06 -42.88
C VAL A 59 6.84 50.02 -44.07
N SER A 60 7.36 51.18 -44.47
CA SER A 60 8.33 51.28 -45.56
C SER A 60 9.53 50.37 -45.33
N ALA A 61 9.84 49.51 -46.31
CA ALA A 61 10.97 48.58 -46.28
C ALA A 61 12.36 49.25 -46.38
N ASP A 62 12.42 50.58 -46.27
CA ASP A 62 13.61 51.41 -46.46
C ASP A 62 14.22 51.91 -45.13
N ASP A 63 13.77 51.39 -43.97
CA ASP A 63 14.61 51.49 -42.77
C ASP A 63 15.65 50.37 -42.84
N GLU A 64 16.68 50.62 -43.64
CA GLU A 64 17.93 49.88 -43.69
C GLU A 64 18.58 49.96 -42.30
N PHE A 65 18.08 49.17 -41.35
CA PHE A 65 18.87 48.74 -40.22
C PHE A 65 20.09 48.08 -40.84
N SER A 66 21.23 48.77 -40.75
CA SER A 66 22.52 48.17 -41.02
C SER A 66 22.67 47.00 -40.06
N LEU A 67 22.24 45.83 -40.53
CA LEU A 67 22.55 44.55 -39.91
C LEU A 67 24.05 44.41 -40.09
N GLN A 68 24.79 44.85 -39.07
CA GLN A 68 26.08 44.24 -38.81
C GLN A 68 25.78 42.74 -38.74
N GLU A 69 26.35 42.00 -39.69
CA GLU A 69 26.38 40.55 -39.72
C GLU A 69 27.01 40.08 -38.40
N GLU A 70 26.21 40.00 -37.35
CA GLU A 70 26.53 39.22 -36.17
C GLU A 70 26.19 37.77 -36.54
N GLU A 71 27.23 37.07 -36.98
CA GLU A 71 27.26 35.62 -37.23
C GLU A 71 26.91 34.84 -35.95
N GLU A 72 25.65 34.83 -35.49
CA GLU A 72 25.19 33.98 -34.38
C GLU A 72 23.74 33.50 -34.58
N GLU A 73 23.44 32.78 -35.67
CA GLU A 73 22.10 32.22 -35.93
C GLU A 73 22.04 30.69 -36.13
N GLU A 74 23.06 29.94 -35.68
CA GLU A 74 23.01 28.46 -35.67
C GLU A 74 22.94 27.81 -34.27
N GLU A 75 23.00 28.59 -33.19
CA GLU A 75 22.90 28.04 -31.83
C GLU A 75 21.47 27.69 -31.40
N ASP A 76 20.44 28.28 -32.00
CA ASP A 76 19.06 28.16 -31.49
C ASP A 76 18.43 26.79 -31.79
N LEU A 77 18.53 26.31 -33.03
CA LEU A 77 18.00 25.00 -33.42
C LEU A 77 18.74 23.85 -32.74
N SER A 78 20.08 23.94 -32.66
CA SER A 78 20.91 22.93 -32.01
C SER A 78 20.63 22.84 -30.52
N LYS A 79 20.44 23.98 -29.83
CA LYS A 79 20.03 24.01 -28.41
C LYS A 79 18.63 23.42 -28.21
N ALA A 80 17.68 23.70 -29.10
CA ALA A 80 16.34 23.12 -29.02
C ALA A 80 16.35 21.59 -29.17
N LEU A 81 17.12 21.06 -30.13
CA LEU A 81 17.29 19.61 -30.31
C LEU A 81 18.00 18.97 -29.12
N GLN A 82 19.03 19.63 -28.57
CA GLN A 82 19.73 19.16 -27.38
C GLN A 82 18.80 19.12 -26.15
N ALA A 83 17.97 20.14 -25.95
CA ALA A 83 17.02 20.17 -24.84
C ALA A 83 15.94 19.08 -24.94
N ILE A 84 15.46 18.77 -26.15
CA ILE A 84 14.52 17.67 -26.38
C ILE A 84 15.18 16.32 -26.08
N GLN A 85 16.44 16.15 -26.48
CA GLN A 85 17.19 14.92 -26.21
C GLN A 85 17.47 14.75 -24.71
N GLU A 86 17.91 15.81 -24.03
CA GLU A 86 18.13 15.81 -22.57
C GLU A 86 16.83 15.47 -21.82
N GLN A 87 15.71 16.05 -22.23
CA GLN A 87 14.40 15.74 -21.63
C GLN A 87 13.96 14.29 -21.87
N ALA A 88 14.30 13.71 -23.03
CA ALA A 88 14.02 12.31 -23.33
C ALA A 88 14.89 11.37 -22.48
N GLU A 89 16.17 11.70 -22.32
CA GLU A 89 17.12 10.96 -21.47
C GLU A 89 16.69 11.04 -20.00
N ASP A 90 16.27 12.22 -19.51
CA ASP A 90 15.73 12.40 -18.16
C ASP A 90 14.44 11.59 -17.94
N ALA A 91 13.54 11.58 -18.91
CA ALA A 91 12.33 10.76 -18.85
C ALA A 91 12.65 9.25 -18.86
N GLU A 92 13.66 8.82 -19.62
CA GLU A 92 14.14 7.43 -19.64
C GLU A 92 14.80 7.05 -18.30
N ILE A 93 15.57 7.96 -17.69
CA ILE A 93 16.16 7.77 -16.36
C ILE A 93 15.07 7.71 -15.29
N LEU A 94 14.06 8.59 -15.35
CA LEU A 94 12.94 8.60 -14.41
C LEU A 94 12.06 7.35 -14.55
N THR A 95 11.83 6.86 -15.76
CA THR A 95 11.09 5.60 -15.99
C THR A 95 11.92 4.39 -15.56
N SER A 96 13.22 4.37 -15.82
CA SER A 96 14.12 3.30 -15.36
C SER A 96 14.27 3.29 -13.83
N GLN A 97 14.41 4.46 -13.20
CA GLN A 97 14.35 4.58 -11.74
C GLN A 97 12.97 4.22 -11.22
N SER A 98 11.89 4.57 -11.92
CA SER A 98 10.53 4.16 -11.56
C SER A 98 10.38 2.64 -11.65
N VAL A 99 11.02 1.93 -12.58
CA VAL A 99 11.00 0.45 -12.60
C VAL A 99 11.81 -0.14 -11.43
N LEU A 100 12.87 0.54 -10.99
CA LEU A 100 13.67 0.14 -9.83
C LEU A 100 13.04 0.54 -8.48
N THR A 101 12.14 1.52 -8.47
CA THR A 101 11.48 2.09 -7.27
C THR A 101 9.96 1.84 -7.22
N SER A 102 9.38 1.31 -8.31
CA SER A 102 8.01 0.79 -8.42
C SER A 102 7.92 -0.42 -7.54
N GLU A 103 7.73 -0.12 -6.26
CA GLU A 103 7.30 -1.05 -5.26
C GLU A 103 8.18 -2.30 -5.30
N LYS A 104 9.38 -2.13 -4.75
CA LYS A 104 9.80 -3.06 -3.70
C LYS A 104 8.73 -3.03 -2.59
N SER A 105 7.53 -3.49 -2.91
CA SER A 105 6.60 -4.13 -2.00
C SER A 105 7.35 -5.38 -1.60
N VAL A 106 8.35 -5.21 -0.72
CA VAL A 106 8.70 -6.29 0.19
C VAL A 106 7.36 -6.59 0.83
N CYS A 107 6.71 -7.68 0.42
CA CYS A 107 5.78 -8.33 1.31
C CYS A 107 6.62 -8.63 2.55
N GLU A 108 6.61 -7.72 3.52
CA GLU A 108 7.11 -7.96 4.85
C GLU A 108 6.22 -9.07 5.38
N VAL A 109 6.64 -10.31 5.13
CA VAL A 109 6.01 -11.49 5.70
C VAL A 109 6.07 -11.24 7.20
N PRO A 110 4.91 -11.08 7.87
CA PRO A 110 4.93 -10.70 9.26
C PRO A 110 5.64 -11.77 10.07
N GLU A 111 6.38 -11.35 11.10
CA GLU A 111 7.11 -12.26 11.99
C GLU A 111 6.16 -13.29 12.59
N ALA A 112 6.63 -14.52 12.78
CA ALA A 112 5.87 -15.53 13.50
C ALA A 112 5.73 -15.11 14.98
N MET A 113 4.61 -15.42 15.60
CA MET A 113 4.34 -14.97 16.98
C MET A 113 5.34 -15.53 17.99
N ASP A 114 5.83 -16.76 17.79
CA ASP A 114 6.82 -17.41 18.65
C ASP A 114 8.19 -16.75 18.56
N ASP A 115 8.64 -16.39 17.35
CA ASP A 115 9.85 -15.59 17.15
C ASP A 115 9.72 -14.23 17.84
N PHE A 116 8.57 -13.57 17.69
CA PHE A 116 8.29 -12.29 18.34
C PHE A 116 8.40 -12.38 19.86
N PHE A 117 7.81 -13.40 20.49
CA PHE A 117 7.92 -13.59 21.94
C PHE A 117 9.35 -13.88 22.37
N CYS A 118 10.09 -14.69 21.62
CA CYS A 118 11.51 -14.93 21.90
C CYS A 118 12.30 -13.62 21.86
N ASN A 119 12.14 -12.84 20.80
CA ASN A 119 12.82 -11.56 20.62
C ASN A 119 12.41 -10.53 21.69
N PHE A 120 11.12 -10.51 22.07
CA PHE A 120 10.63 -9.67 23.15
C PHE A 120 11.28 -10.02 24.49
N LEU A 121 11.33 -11.29 24.86
CA LEU A 121 11.92 -11.75 26.13
C LEU A 121 13.43 -11.54 26.17
N VAL A 122 14.13 -11.69 25.04
CA VAL A 122 15.56 -11.34 24.91
C VAL A 122 15.77 -9.84 25.15
N ARG A 123 14.99 -8.97 24.49
CA ARG A 123 15.12 -7.51 24.65
C ARG A 123 14.86 -7.05 26.08
N LEU A 124 13.99 -7.73 26.81
CA LEU A 124 13.72 -7.45 28.23
C LEU A 124 14.72 -8.11 29.20
N GLY A 125 15.65 -8.93 28.71
CA GLY A 125 16.62 -9.65 29.55
C GLY A 125 16.01 -10.76 30.40
N MET A 126 14.82 -11.26 30.04
CA MET A 126 14.07 -12.26 30.79
C MET A 126 14.49 -13.70 30.45
N SER A 127 15.77 -14.03 30.62
CA SER A 127 16.37 -15.30 30.16
C SER A 127 15.74 -16.55 30.79
N ARG A 128 15.37 -16.51 32.08
CA ARG A 128 14.68 -17.63 32.75
C ARG A 128 13.30 -17.88 32.14
N THR A 129 12.55 -16.82 31.87
CA THR A 129 11.21 -16.90 31.26
C THR A 129 11.29 -17.37 29.83
N LEU A 130 12.28 -16.89 29.06
CA LEU A 130 12.56 -17.37 27.71
C LEU A 130 12.83 -18.88 27.71
N ASN A 131 13.68 -19.37 28.62
CA ASN A 131 14.01 -20.79 28.68
C ASN A 131 12.79 -21.66 29.02
N CYS A 132 11.94 -21.23 29.96
CA CYS A 132 10.68 -21.92 30.26
C CYS A 132 9.74 -21.91 29.05
N PHE A 133 9.55 -20.74 28.42
CA PHE A 133 8.71 -20.60 27.24
C PHE A 133 9.15 -21.52 26.10
N GLN A 134 10.45 -21.52 25.75
CA GLN A 134 10.99 -22.37 24.69
C GLN A 134 10.82 -23.86 24.99
N THR A 135 11.01 -24.27 26.24
CA THR A 135 10.84 -25.68 26.66
C THR A 135 9.37 -26.10 26.52
N GLU A 136 8.44 -25.32 27.08
CA GLU A 136 7.00 -25.60 27.01
C GLU A 136 6.49 -25.58 25.56
N TRP A 137 6.93 -24.59 24.78
CA TRP A 137 6.56 -24.45 23.38
C TRP A 137 7.02 -25.64 22.54
N TYR A 138 8.27 -26.09 22.74
CA TYR A 138 8.79 -27.28 22.08
C TYR A 138 8.02 -28.54 22.48
N GLU A 139 7.76 -28.75 23.77
CA GLU A 139 7.00 -29.91 24.25
C GLU A 139 5.57 -29.95 23.66
N LEU A 140 4.90 -28.80 23.59
CA LEU A 140 3.55 -28.70 23.01
C LEU A 140 3.57 -28.94 21.50
N THR A 141 4.62 -28.50 20.83
CA THR A 141 4.81 -28.72 19.39
C THR A 141 5.12 -30.19 19.08
N GLU A 142 6.01 -30.82 19.87
CA GLU A 142 6.37 -32.23 19.73
C GLU A 142 5.18 -33.16 19.99
N ARG A 143 4.31 -32.82 20.96
CA ARG A 143 3.05 -33.52 21.22
C ARG A 143 1.98 -33.27 20.16
N GLY A 144 2.21 -32.33 19.24
CA GLY A 144 1.26 -31.93 18.19
C GLY A 144 0.03 -31.17 18.72
N VAL A 145 0.11 -30.61 19.93
CA VAL A 145 -0.96 -29.79 20.53
C VAL A 145 -0.95 -28.38 19.94
N LEU A 146 0.25 -27.87 19.64
CA LEU A 146 0.47 -26.64 18.89
C LEU A 146 1.11 -26.99 17.55
N THR A 147 0.56 -26.47 16.46
CA THR A 147 1.24 -26.48 15.16
C THR A 147 1.83 -25.11 14.87
N VAL A 148 2.82 -25.05 13.99
CA VAL A 148 3.42 -23.79 13.52
C VAL A 148 2.36 -22.85 12.93
N LYS A 149 1.26 -23.38 12.41
CA LYS A 149 0.14 -22.58 11.89
C LYS A 149 -0.73 -21.98 12.99
N ASP A 150 -0.77 -22.59 14.18
CA ASP A 150 -1.54 -22.11 15.34
C ASP A 150 -0.84 -20.96 16.06
N ALA A 151 0.48 -20.85 15.93
CA ALA A 151 1.25 -19.72 16.45
C ALA A 151 0.74 -18.38 15.89
N GLY A 152 0.30 -18.39 14.62
CA GLY A 152 -0.14 -17.17 13.94
C GLY A 152 1.03 -16.23 13.61
N LEU A 153 0.68 -15.10 12.99
CA LEU A 153 1.63 -14.07 12.58
C LEU A 153 1.38 -12.80 13.39
N VAL A 154 2.44 -12.03 13.65
CA VAL A 154 2.34 -10.73 14.29
C VAL A 154 1.52 -9.79 13.40
N PRO A 155 0.51 -9.08 13.94
CA PRO A 155 -0.25 -8.10 13.17
C PRO A 155 0.65 -7.01 12.58
N THR A 156 0.50 -6.73 11.29
CA THR A 156 1.31 -5.74 10.55
C THR A 156 1.25 -4.33 11.17
N VAL A 157 0.12 -3.96 11.75
CA VAL A 157 -0.06 -2.66 12.44
C VAL A 157 0.92 -2.51 13.60
N TYR A 158 1.22 -3.58 14.34
CA TYR A 158 2.16 -3.54 15.45
C TYR A 158 3.60 -3.33 14.96
N THR A 159 4.00 -4.08 13.93
CA THR A 159 5.33 -3.96 13.30
C THR A 159 5.53 -2.55 12.73
N HIS A 160 4.53 -2.03 12.03
CA HIS A 160 4.56 -0.69 11.49
C HIS A 160 4.67 0.38 12.58
N ASN A 161 3.95 0.22 13.70
CA ASN A 161 4.04 1.16 14.81
C ASN A 161 5.43 1.15 15.47
N GLN A 162 6.05 -0.03 15.64
CA GLN A 162 7.42 -0.13 16.11
C GLN A 162 8.41 0.60 15.19
N GLN A 163 8.26 0.46 13.87
CA GLN A 163 9.11 1.14 12.90
C GLN A 163 8.96 2.66 12.97
N LEU A 164 7.71 3.16 12.99
CA LEU A 164 7.42 4.58 13.18
C LEU A 164 7.97 5.12 14.50
N GLN A 165 7.92 4.32 15.57
CA GLN A 165 8.47 4.70 16.87
C GLN A 165 9.99 4.82 16.80
N ALA A 166 10.68 3.89 16.15
CA ALA A 166 12.13 3.93 15.96
C ALA A 166 12.55 5.16 15.14
N GLU A 167 11.84 5.45 14.04
CA GLU A 167 12.08 6.64 13.22
C GLU A 167 11.83 7.93 14.00
N ASN A 168 10.74 8.01 14.76
CA ASN A 168 10.49 9.18 15.62
C ASN A 168 11.61 9.39 16.64
N MET A 169 12.13 8.31 17.21
CA MET A 169 13.24 8.38 18.16
C MET A 169 14.53 8.87 17.50
N SER A 170 14.85 8.41 16.29
CA SER A 170 16.03 8.87 15.55
C SER A 170 15.89 10.34 15.15
N LEU A 171 14.74 10.73 14.57
CA LEU A 171 14.49 12.11 14.17
C LEU A 171 14.55 13.08 15.35
N LYS A 172 14.00 12.70 16.51
CA LYS A 172 14.11 13.49 17.74
C LYS A 172 15.57 13.64 18.18
N LYS A 173 16.36 12.57 18.11
CA LYS A 173 17.79 12.61 18.45
C LYS A 173 18.54 13.57 17.52
N ASP A 174 18.30 13.49 16.22
CA ASP A 174 18.95 14.36 15.23
C ASP A 174 18.59 15.82 15.46
N LEU A 175 17.31 16.11 15.73
CA LEU A 175 16.83 17.45 16.05
C LEU A 175 17.52 18.01 17.29
N GLU A 176 17.66 17.23 18.36
CA GLU A 176 18.41 17.65 19.56
C GLU A 176 19.91 17.87 19.25
N ASN A 177 20.52 17.04 18.40
CA ASN A 177 21.91 17.23 17.97
C ASN A 177 22.08 18.56 17.21
N TYR A 178 21.17 18.89 16.28
CA TYR A 178 21.21 20.17 15.54
C TYR A 178 21.03 21.38 16.47
N LYS A 179 20.11 21.27 17.44
CA LYS A 179 19.92 22.31 18.46
C LYS A 179 21.19 22.52 19.29
N LEU A 180 21.89 21.47 19.67
CA LEU A 180 23.15 21.56 20.42
C LEU A 180 24.24 22.21 19.56
N ALA A 181 24.44 21.71 18.33
CA ALA A 181 25.44 22.27 17.40
C ALA A 181 25.23 23.77 17.12
N THR A 182 23.98 24.22 17.05
CA THR A 182 23.66 25.66 16.86
C THR A 182 23.93 26.49 18.11
N LYS A 183 23.77 25.92 19.31
CA LYS A 183 24.09 26.58 20.58
C LYS A 183 25.60 26.69 20.80
N ASP A 184 26.36 25.68 20.39
CA ASP A 184 27.83 25.69 20.48
C ASP A 184 28.48 26.68 19.50
N LEU A 185 27.72 27.14 18.48
CA LEU A 185 28.17 28.11 17.48
C LEU A 185 28.01 29.58 17.92
N LYS A 186 27.53 29.86 19.13
CA LYS A 186 27.20 31.20 19.62
C LYS A 186 27.94 31.55 20.91
#